data_AF-A0A811K175-F1
#
_entry.id   AF-A0A811K175-F1
#
_cell.length_a   1.000
_cell.length_b   1.000
_cell.length_c   1.000
_cell.angle_alpha   90.00
_cell.angle_beta   90.00
_cell.angle_gamma   90.00
#
_symmetry.space_group_name_H-M   'P 1'
#
loop_
_entity.id
_entity.type
_entity.pdbx_description
1 polymer ?
#
loop_
_entity_poly.entity_id
_entity_poly.type
_entity_poly.pdbx_seq_one_letter_code
_entity_poly.pdbx_strand_id
1 'polypeptide(L)'
;MISLFGTALCMNMLAVEQHLATMWVNDYENKSVKVGVILMAVVILQCVPAGIFVQWYCLKEGFDIYKSRDTCVPVDTEWLLALIGFSLCLVTCALCALWLVILHRYNKKKTKKRLQLQSLSARYQQTENENTNKAIKPSLVGYLLLTVIGFILTFFRGMSVQRYGSYNIYDRIFTNLGYMFIDCYAIYHMFCFMYYSEAMRFVIRQDFGHFARDSCSIRDSHVDYREEASKTTETYFSQLRQSWL
;
A
#
# COMPACT_ATOMS: atom_id res chain seq x y z
N MET A 1 -11.70 -8.84 -8.14
CA MET A 1 -10.47 -9.13 -8.91
C MET A 1 -9.65 -7.87 -9.18
N ILE A 2 -10.24 -6.81 -9.76
CA ILE A 2 -9.55 -5.51 -9.93
C ILE A 2 -9.03 -4.97 -8.59
N SER A 3 -9.80 -5.14 -7.51
CA SER A 3 -9.36 -4.79 -6.15
C SER A 3 -8.10 -5.55 -5.73
N LEU A 4 -8.08 -6.89 -5.84
CA LEU A 4 -6.93 -7.73 -5.48
C LEU A 4 -5.67 -7.39 -6.29
N PHE A 5 -5.80 -7.25 -7.62
CA PHE A 5 -4.67 -6.86 -8.47
C PHE A 5 -4.24 -5.43 -8.20
N GLY A 6 -5.20 -4.51 -8.02
CA GLY A 6 -4.93 -3.11 -7.73
C GLY A 6 -4.19 -2.94 -6.41
N THR A 7 -4.60 -3.64 -5.35
CA THR A 7 -3.89 -3.60 -4.07
C THR A 7 -2.48 -4.16 -4.20
N ALA A 8 -2.30 -5.29 -4.89
CA ALA A 8 -0.97 -5.86 -5.13
C ALA A 8 -0.07 -4.89 -5.91
N LEU A 9 -0.58 -4.29 -6.98
CA LEU A 9 0.16 -3.33 -7.80
C LEU A 9 0.49 -2.05 -7.02
N CYS A 10 -0.42 -1.51 -6.22
CA CYS A 10 -0.14 -0.39 -5.33
C CYS A 10 0.99 -0.71 -4.35
N MET A 11 0.95 -1.89 -3.73
CA MET A 11 2.01 -2.33 -2.81
C MET A 11 3.36 -2.51 -3.52
N ASN A 12 3.35 -3.01 -4.76
CA ASN A 12 4.56 -3.11 -5.59
C ASN A 12 5.09 -1.72 -5.95
N MET A 13 4.22 -0.76 -6.29
CA MET A 13 4.64 0.61 -6.60
C MET A 13 5.19 1.34 -5.39
N LEU A 14 4.68 1.10 -4.18
CA LEU A 14 5.30 1.60 -2.95
C LEU A 14 6.73 1.04 -2.80
N ALA A 15 6.96 -0.24 -3.09
CA ALA A 15 8.30 -0.81 -3.05
C ALA A 15 9.25 -0.19 -4.08
N VAL A 16 8.75 0.07 -5.30
CA VAL A 16 9.50 0.77 -6.36
C VAL A 16 9.79 2.22 -5.95
N GLU A 17 8.83 2.93 -5.38
CA GLU A 17 9.00 4.29 -4.89
C GLU A 17 10.11 4.34 -3.83
N GLN A 18 10.10 3.44 -2.85
CA GLN A 18 11.15 3.36 -1.83
C GLN A 18 12.54 3.08 -2.45
N HIS A 19 12.59 2.27 -3.51
CA HIS A 19 13.82 2.04 -4.24
C HIS A 19 14.33 3.31 -4.94
N LEU A 20 13.46 4.02 -5.65
CA LEU A 20 13.81 5.27 -6.35
C LEU A 20 14.23 6.37 -5.36
N ALA A 21 13.50 6.51 -4.25
CA ALA A 21 13.83 7.44 -3.17
C ALA A 21 15.21 7.14 -2.54
N THR A 22 15.58 5.86 -2.46
CA THR A 22 16.90 5.41 -2.00
C THR A 22 18.03 5.67 -3.00
N MET A 23 17.74 5.61 -4.30
CA MET A 23 18.73 5.81 -5.36
C MET A 23 18.97 7.29 -5.63
N TRP A 24 17.92 8.12 -5.56
CA TRP A 24 17.96 9.54 -5.91
C TRP A 24 17.94 10.47 -4.70
N VAL A 25 18.56 10.11 -3.58
CA VAL A 25 18.54 10.87 -2.31
C VAL A 25 18.87 12.37 -2.43
N ASN A 26 19.61 12.79 -3.46
CA ASN A 26 19.94 14.21 -3.66
C ASN A 26 18.87 14.98 -4.44
N ASP A 27 18.18 14.32 -5.37
CA ASP A 27 17.25 14.95 -6.32
C ASP A 27 15.79 14.55 -6.10
N TYR A 28 15.53 13.61 -5.18
CA TYR A 28 14.23 12.98 -5.05
C TYR A 28 13.14 14.00 -4.69
N GLU A 29 13.45 15.00 -3.87
CA GLU A 29 12.52 16.10 -3.53
C GLU A 29 11.87 16.70 -4.78
N ASN A 30 12.72 17.11 -5.74
CA ASN A 30 12.30 17.79 -6.96
C ASN A 30 11.54 16.87 -7.92
N LYS A 31 11.73 15.55 -7.79
CA LYS A 31 11.17 14.53 -8.67
C LYS A 31 9.99 13.77 -8.04
N SER A 32 9.79 13.86 -6.73
CA SER A 32 8.87 13.05 -5.93
C SER A 32 7.44 13.05 -6.51
N VAL A 33 6.89 14.23 -6.78
CA VAL A 33 5.55 14.39 -7.36
C VAL A 33 5.46 13.76 -8.75
N LYS A 34 6.45 13.98 -9.61
CA LYS A 34 6.47 13.40 -10.98
C LYS A 34 6.55 11.88 -10.93
N VAL A 35 7.40 11.34 -10.05
CA VAL A 35 7.54 9.90 -9.84
C VAL A 35 6.21 9.31 -9.34
N GLY A 36 5.59 9.92 -8.34
CA GLY A 36 4.29 9.47 -7.81
C GLY A 36 3.19 9.45 -8.88
N VAL A 37 3.07 10.51 -9.70
CA VAL A 37 2.10 10.56 -10.80
C VAL A 37 2.36 9.46 -11.85
N ILE A 38 3.63 9.24 -12.22
CA ILE A 38 3.99 8.19 -13.16
C ILE A 38 3.64 6.80 -12.60
N LEU A 39 3.97 6.53 -11.34
CA LEU A 39 3.66 5.25 -10.70
C LEU A 39 2.15 5.01 -10.63
N MET A 40 1.36 6.03 -10.28
CA MET A 40 -0.11 5.95 -10.27
C MET A 40 -0.68 5.72 -11.67
N ALA A 41 -0.14 6.40 -12.69
CA ALA A 41 -0.55 6.19 -14.08
C ALA A 41 -0.28 4.74 -14.52
N VAL A 42 0.87 4.16 -14.14
CA VAL A 42 1.19 2.75 -14.41
C VAL A 42 0.19 1.81 -13.76
N VAL A 43 -0.21 2.04 -12.50
CA VAL A 43 -1.22 1.22 -11.83
C VAL A 43 -2.55 1.26 -12.57
N ILE A 44 -3.02 2.45 -12.97
CA ILE A 44 -4.29 2.61 -13.70
C ILE A 44 -4.21 1.92 -15.07
N LEU A 45 -3.13 2.14 -15.82
CA LEU A 45 -2.90 1.53 -17.13
C LEU A 45 -2.75 0.01 -17.09
N GLN A 46 -2.41 -0.58 -15.93
CA GLN A 46 -2.38 -2.03 -15.76
C GLN A 46 -3.73 -2.57 -15.26
N CYS A 47 -4.36 -1.91 -14.29
CA CYS A 47 -5.59 -2.38 -13.67
C CYS A 47 -6.79 -2.31 -14.61
N VAL A 48 -6.96 -1.20 -15.34
CA VAL A 48 -8.14 -0.98 -16.18
C VAL A 48 -8.17 -1.96 -17.37
N PRO A 49 -7.10 -2.10 -18.18
CA PRO A 49 -7.09 -3.08 -19.27
C PRO A 49 -7.17 -4.52 -18.78
N ALA A 50 -6.54 -4.87 -17.65
CA ALA A 50 -6.67 -6.21 -17.08
C ALA A 50 -8.12 -6.51 -16.64
N GLY A 51 -8.81 -5.51 -16.06
CA GLY A 51 -10.23 -5.62 -15.73
C GLY A 51 -11.10 -5.83 -16.97
N ILE A 52 -10.89 -5.02 -18.02
CA ILE A 52 -11.62 -5.15 -19.30
C ILE A 52 -11.34 -6.51 -19.94
N PHE A 53 -10.07 -6.95 -19.96
CA PHE A 53 -9.67 -8.22 -20.53
C PHE A 53 -10.36 -9.39 -19.83
N VAL A 54 -10.36 -9.42 -18.50
CA VAL A 54 -11.03 -10.50 -17.76
C VAL A 54 -12.54 -10.47 -17.98
N GLN A 55 -13.14 -9.27 -18.01
CA GLN A 55 -14.56 -9.13 -18.31
C GLN A 55 -14.92 -9.67 -19.70
N TRP A 56 -14.09 -9.37 -20.71
CA TRP A 56 -14.41 -9.71 -22.09
C TRP A 56 -14.00 -11.13 -22.49
N TYR A 57 -12.89 -11.65 -21.98
CA TYR A 57 -12.36 -12.96 -22.36
C TYR A 57 -12.74 -14.07 -21.38
N CYS A 58 -12.60 -13.85 -20.07
CA CYS A 58 -12.82 -14.90 -19.08
C CYS A 58 -14.30 -15.07 -18.72
N LEU A 59 -15.09 -14.01 -18.83
CA LEU A 59 -16.46 -13.96 -18.31
C LEU A 59 -17.54 -13.97 -19.41
N LYS A 60 -17.14 -14.00 -20.68
CA LYS A 60 -18.01 -13.89 -21.85
C LYS A 60 -19.17 -14.89 -21.87
N GLU A 61 -18.92 -16.13 -21.44
CA GLU A 61 -19.86 -17.24 -21.57
C GLU A 61 -20.61 -17.54 -20.26
N GLY A 62 -20.07 -17.12 -19.11
CA GLY A 62 -20.57 -17.50 -17.78
C GLY A 62 -21.18 -16.37 -16.95
N PHE A 63 -20.92 -15.10 -17.28
CA PHE A 63 -21.36 -13.97 -16.46
C PHE A 63 -22.02 -12.88 -17.31
N ASP A 64 -23.34 -12.82 -17.23
CA ASP A 64 -24.14 -11.76 -17.82
C ASP A 64 -24.55 -10.79 -16.71
N ILE A 65 -24.03 -9.55 -16.77
CA ILE A 65 -24.31 -8.48 -15.80
C ILE A 65 -25.82 -8.26 -15.63
N TYR A 66 -26.62 -8.54 -16.67
CA TYR A 66 -28.05 -8.33 -16.66
C TYR A 66 -28.85 -9.56 -16.18
N LYS A 67 -28.24 -10.76 -16.11
CA LYS A 67 -28.91 -12.00 -15.68
C LYS A 67 -28.40 -12.58 -14.36
N SER A 68 -27.16 -12.30 -13.96
CA SER A 68 -26.61 -12.74 -12.68
C SER A 68 -27.26 -11.99 -11.53
N ARG A 69 -28.28 -12.60 -10.90
CA ARG A 69 -29.00 -12.01 -9.77
C ARG A 69 -28.31 -12.20 -8.42
N ASP A 70 -27.41 -13.17 -8.32
CA ASP A 70 -26.90 -13.63 -7.02
C ASP A 70 -25.63 -12.89 -6.57
N THR A 71 -24.71 -12.57 -7.50
CA THR A 71 -23.49 -11.81 -7.18
C THR A 71 -23.02 -10.95 -8.37
N CYS A 72 -22.51 -9.75 -8.07
CA CYS A 72 -21.85 -8.90 -9.06
C CYS A 72 -20.33 -9.14 -9.11
N VAL A 73 -19.82 -10.13 -8.37
CA VAL A 73 -18.38 -10.37 -8.25
C VAL A 73 -17.98 -11.63 -9.02
N PRO A 74 -17.27 -11.51 -10.15
CA PRO A 74 -16.96 -12.66 -11.01
C PRO A 74 -15.99 -13.68 -10.41
N VAL A 75 -15.30 -13.30 -9.34
CA VAL A 75 -14.45 -14.20 -8.56
C VAL A 75 -15.31 -15.23 -7.81
N ASP A 76 -16.59 -14.93 -7.56
CA ASP A 76 -17.51 -15.85 -6.90
C ASP A 76 -17.95 -16.98 -7.81
N THR A 77 -17.97 -16.77 -9.12
CA THR A 77 -18.38 -17.81 -10.08
C THR A 77 -17.20 -18.67 -10.53
N GLU A 78 -16.04 -18.05 -10.77
CA GLU A 78 -14.88 -18.73 -11.37
C GLU A 78 -13.70 -18.87 -10.40
N TRP A 79 -13.61 -20.02 -9.72
CA TRP A 79 -12.51 -20.30 -8.77
C TRP A 79 -11.12 -20.29 -9.44
N LEU A 80 -11.03 -20.64 -10.72
CA LEU A 80 -9.77 -20.64 -11.46
C LEU A 80 -9.20 -19.23 -11.60
N LEU A 81 -10.07 -18.24 -11.83
CA LEU A 81 -9.69 -16.84 -11.93
C LEU A 81 -9.14 -16.32 -10.59
N ALA A 82 -9.79 -16.71 -9.50
CA ALA A 82 -9.30 -16.44 -8.14
C ALA A 82 -7.90 -17.03 -7.93
N LEU A 83 -7.68 -18.28 -8.37
CA LEU A 83 -6.42 -18.98 -8.18
C LEU A 83 -5.29 -18.27 -8.92
N ILE A 84 -5.49 -17.95 -10.21
CA ILE A 84 -4.54 -17.18 -11.02
C ILE A 84 -4.24 -15.82 -10.37
N GLY A 85 -5.27 -15.13 -9.91
CA GLY A 85 -5.14 -13.84 -9.22
C GLY A 85 -4.26 -13.92 -7.98
N PHE A 86 -4.55 -14.87 -7.08
CA PHE A 86 -3.75 -15.07 -5.87
C PHE A 86 -2.33 -15.56 -6.18
N SER A 87 -2.13 -16.42 -7.19
CA SER A 87 -0.79 -16.85 -7.60
C SER A 87 0.08 -15.71 -8.11
N LEU A 88 -0.47 -14.84 -8.98
CA LEU A 88 0.24 -13.68 -9.49
C LEU A 88 0.56 -12.68 -8.37
N CYS A 89 -0.40 -12.43 -7.47
CA CYS A 89 -0.17 -11.58 -6.31
C CYS A 89 0.92 -12.16 -5.40
N LEU A 90 0.88 -13.46 -5.12
CA LEU A 90 1.86 -14.15 -4.29
C LEU A 90 3.28 -13.99 -4.86
N VAL A 91 3.46 -14.27 -6.16
CA VAL A 91 4.78 -14.18 -6.81
C VAL A 91 5.29 -12.74 -6.81
N THR A 92 4.46 -11.78 -7.23
CA THR A 92 4.87 -10.37 -7.31
C THR A 92 5.16 -9.77 -5.93
N CYS A 93 4.35 -10.09 -4.92
CA CYS A 93 4.55 -9.61 -3.55
C CYS A 93 5.75 -10.27 -2.89
N ALA A 94 6.03 -11.55 -3.17
CA ALA A 94 7.23 -12.22 -2.67
C ALA A 94 8.50 -11.57 -3.22
N LEU A 95 8.52 -11.26 -4.52
CA LEU A 95 9.63 -10.53 -5.15
C LEU A 95 9.82 -9.14 -4.55
N CYS A 96 8.73 -8.37 -4.40
CA CYS A 96 8.81 -7.04 -3.80
C CYS A 96 9.20 -7.07 -2.32
N ALA A 97 8.73 -8.06 -1.55
CA ALA A 97 9.11 -8.23 -0.15
C ALA A 97 10.59 -8.57 -0.01
N LEU A 98 11.09 -9.50 -0.84
CA LEU A 98 12.51 -9.82 -0.90
C LEU A 98 13.34 -8.58 -1.27
N TRP A 99 12.89 -7.81 -2.27
CA TRP A 99 13.53 -6.58 -2.69
C TRP A 99 13.59 -5.54 -1.58
N LEU A 100 12.49 -5.29 -0.86
CA LEU A 100 12.48 -4.36 0.27
C LEU A 100 13.38 -4.81 1.42
N VAL A 101 13.52 -6.12 1.67
CA VAL A 101 14.47 -6.64 2.67
C VAL A 101 15.92 -6.33 2.25
N ILE A 102 16.24 -6.54 0.97
CA ILE A 102 17.56 -6.19 0.41
C ILE A 102 17.80 -4.67 0.52
N LEU A 103 16.81 -3.87 0.11
CA LEU A 103 16.85 -2.41 0.18
C LEU A 103 17.03 -1.91 1.62
N HIS A 104 16.34 -2.52 2.58
CA HIS A 104 16.47 -2.18 3.99
C HIS A 104 17.89 -2.45 4.51
N ARG A 105 18.49 -3.59 4.15
CA ARG A 105 19.89 -3.89 4.50
C ARG A 105 20.86 -2.89 3.86
N TYR A 106 20.61 -2.53 2.61
CA TYR A 106 21.39 -1.52 1.89
C TYR A 106 21.29 -0.14 2.56
N ASN A 107 20.07 0.30 2.90
CA ASN A 107 19.82 1.57 3.59
C ASN A 107 20.47 1.61 4.96
N LYS A 108 20.37 0.54 5.75
CA LYS A 108 21.02 0.46 7.06
C LYS A 108 22.55 0.62 6.95
N LYS A 109 23.18 0.09 5.89
CA LYS A 109 24.61 0.29 5.62
C LYS A 109 24.91 1.74 5.22
N LYS A 110 24.08 2.34 4.35
CA LYS A 110 24.23 3.76 3.96
C LYS A 110 23.99 4.72 5.13
N THR A 111 23.04 4.46 6.03
CA THR A 111 22.74 5.32 7.19
C THR A 111 23.95 5.44 8.12
N LYS A 112 24.77 4.39 8.24
CA LYS A 112 26.05 4.47 8.99
C LYS A 112 27.03 5.48 8.38
N LYS A 113 26.94 5.72 7.07
CA LYS A 113 27.76 6.70 6.34
C LYS A 113 27.04 8.04 6.12
N ARG A 114 25.91 8.29 6.79
CA ARG A 114 25.08 9.52 6.58
C ARG A 114 25.85 10.83 6.78
N LEU A 115 26.85 10.83 7.66
CA LEU A 115 27.68 12.01 7.94
C LEU A 115 28.53 12.43 6.73
N GLN A 116 28.72 11.54 5.75
CA GLN A 116 29.43 11.82 4.51
C GLN A 116 28.52 12.49 3.45
N LEU A 117 27.21 12.58 3.67
CA LEU A 117 26.32 13.29 2.76
C LEU A 117 26.54 14.79 2.87
N GLN A 118 26.75 15.43 1.72
CA GLN A 118 27.11 16.85 1.60
C GLN A 118 25.97 17.79 1.99
N SER A 119 24.72 17.44 1.66
CA SER A 119 23.55 18.30 1.97
C SER A 119 22.78 17.80 3.19
N LEU A 120 22.21 18.75 3.93
CA LEU A 120 21.33 18.47 5.06
C LEU A 120 19.99 17.87 4.59
N SER A 121 19.47 18.33 3.46
CA SER A 121 18.25 17.80 2.83
C SER A 121 18.38 16.31 2.52
N ALA A 122 19.52 15.86 1.98
CA ALA A 122 19.79 14.45 1.71
C ALA A 122 19.77 13.59 2.99
N ARG A 123 20.26 14.12 4.12
CA ARG A 123 20.24 13.42 5.41
C ARG A 123 18.81 13.32 5.96
N TYR A 124 18.02 14.38 5.80
CA TYR A 124 16.61 14.39 6.20
C TYR A 124 15.82 13.37 5.38
N GLN A 125 15.91 13.43 4.05
CA GLN A 125 15.24 12.48 3.15
C GLN A 125 15.65 11.02 3.43
N GLN A 126 16.92 10.76 3.70
CA GLN A 126 17.34 9.40 4.07
C GLN A 126 16.69 8.91 5.37
N THR A 127 16.52 9.80 6.36
CA THR A 127 15.87 9.47 7.63
C THR A 127 14.38 9.23 7.43
N GLU A 128 13.73 10.07 6.63
CA GLU A 128 12.33 9.93 6.27
C GLU A 128 12.07 8.62 5.50
N ASN A 129 12.89 8.32 4.50
CA ASN A 129 12.84 7.06 3.74
C ASN A 129 13.07 5.83 4.63
N GLU A 130 13.92 5.93 5.65
CA GLU A 130 14.09 4.85 6.62
C GLU A 130 12.81 4.64 7.45
N ASN A 131 12.16 5.73 7.87
CA ASN A 131 10.93 5.70 8.66
C ASN A 131 9.73 5.21 7.85
N THR A 132 9.55 5.66 6.60
CA THR A 132 8.51 5.14 5.70
C THR A 132 8.70 3.65 5.43
N ASN A 133 9.94 3.21 5.18
CA ASN A 133 10.25 1.78 4.95
C ASN A 133 9.97 0.92 6.19
N LYS A 134 10.12 1.46 7.41
CA LYS A 134 9.71 0.76 8.65
C LYS A 134 8.21 0.49 8.70
N ALA A 135 7.37 1.36 8.12
CA ALA A 135 5.92 1.18 8.06
C ALA A 135 5.46 0.31 6.87
N ILE A 136 6.06 0.50 5.69
CA ILE A 136 5.69 -0.24 4.47
C ILE A 136 6.04 -1.72 4.59
N LYS A 137 7.22 -2.05 5.14
CA LYS A 137 7.70 -3.43 5.25
C LYS A 137 6.73 -4.38 5.97
N PRO A 138 6.26 -4.13 7.21
CA PRO A 138 5.32 -5.02 7.89
C PRO A 138 3.99 -5.13 7.13
N SER A 139 3.51 -4.03 6.54
CA SER A 139 2.30 -4.05 5.72
C SER A 139 2.42 -4.96 4.48
N LEU A 140 3.56 -4.92 3.78
CA LEU A 140 3.83 -5.79 2.64
C LEU A 140 3.99 -7.27 3.05
N VAL A 141 4.65 -7.53 4.18
CA VAL A 141 4.78 -8.89 4.72
C VAL A 141 3.41 -9.44 5.14
N GLY A 142 2.56 -8.64 5.78
CA GLY A 142 1.19 -9.05 6.10
C GLY A 142 0.36 -9.30 4.85
N TYR A 143 0.51 -8.49 3.80
CA TYR A 143 -0.14 -8.76 2.51
C TYR A 143 0.32 -10.09 1.91
N LEU A 144 1.63 -10.37 1.93
CA LEU A 144 2.18 -11.64 1.45
C LEU A 144 1.56 -12.83 2.20
N LEU A 145 1.49 -12.78 3.53
CA LEU A 145 0.86 -13.83 4.34
C LEU A 145 -0.62 -14.03 3.97
N LEU A 146 -1.35 -12.95 3.74
CA LEU A 146 -2.75 -13.00 3.34
C LEU A 146 -2.93 -13.54 1.92
N THR A 147 -2.03 -13.23 0.99
CA THR A 147 -2.05 -13.85 -0.34
C THR A 147 -1.77 -15.35 -0.29
N VAL A 148 -0.91 -15.82 0.63
CA VAL A 148 -0.71 -17.26 0.88
C VAL A 148 -1.99 -17.90 1.40
N ILE A 149 -2.65 -17.28 2.39
CA ILE A 149 -3.92 -17.77 2.93
C ILE A 149 -4.99 -17.81 1.83
N GLY A 150 -5.13 -16.73 1.06
CA GLY A 150 -6.08 -16.64 -0.06
C GLY A 150 -5.81 -17.69 -1.14
N PHE A 151 -4.55 -17.95 -1.47
CA PHE A 151 -4.16 -19.02 -2.39
C PHE A 151 -4.58 -20.41 -1.86
N ILE A 152 -4.30 -20.70 -0.58
CA ILE A 152 -4.69 -21.97 0.06
C ILE A 152 -6.20 -22.14 0.07
N LEU A 153 -6.96 -21.11 0.48
CA LEU A 153 -8.42 -21.15 0.51
C LEU A 153 -9.00 -21.38 -0.89
N THR A 154 -8.46 -20.70 -1.90
CA THR A 154 -8.91 -20.85 -3.29
C THR A 154 -8.57 -22.21 -3.85
N PHE A 155 -7.43 -22.78 -3.49
CA PHE A 155 -7.06 -24.15 -3.85
C PHE A 155 -8.03 -25.17 -3.26
N PHE A 156 -8.34 -25.08 -1.97
CA PHE A 156 -9.34 -25.95 -1.33
C PHE A 156 -10.75 -25.76 -1.87
N ARG A 157 -11.11 -24.52 -2.23
CA ARG A 157 -12.35 -24.21 -2.95
C ARG A 157 -12.40 -24.96 -4.28
N GLY A 158 -11.34 -24.88 -5.09
CA GLY A 158 -11.25 -25.62 -6.36
C GLY A 158 -11.38 -27.13 -6.19
N MET A 159 -10.71 -27.71 -5.20
CA MET A 159 -10.87 -29.14 -4.87
C MET A 159 -12.31 -29.49 -4.48
N SER A 160 -12.98 -28.63 -3.71
CA SER A 160 -14.36 -28.84 -3.27
C SER A 160 -15.34 -28.78 -4.44
N VAL A 161 -15.17 -27.80 -5.34
CA VAL A 161 -15.98 -27.68 -6.57
C VAL A 161 -15.79 -28.88 -7.48
N GLN A 162 -14.56 -29.39 -7.65
CA GLN A 162 -14.30 -30.59 -8.45
C GLN A 162 -14.94 -31.85 -7.87
N ARG A 163 -15.02 -31.98 -6.54
CA ARG A 163 -15.54 -33.18 -5.88
C ARG A 163 -17.05 -33.18 -5.69
N TYR A 164 -17.64 -32.02 -5.39
CA TYR A 164 -19.05 -31.88 -5.00
C TYR A 164 -19.88 -31.08 -6.02
N GLY A 165 -19.27 -30.56 -7.08
CA GLY A 165 -19.91 -29.68 -8.05
C GLY A 165 -19.93 -28.21 -7.60
N SER A 166 -20.29 -27.34 -8.54
CA SER A 166 -20.54 -25.91 -8.31
C SER A 166 -21.77 -25.72 -7.41
N TYR A 167 -21.81 -24.65 -6.61
CA TYR A 167 -22.90 -24.30 -5.66
C TYR A 167 -23.02 -25.14 -4.39
N ASN A 168 -21.95 -25.84 -3.98
CA ASN A 168 -21.92 -26.50 -2.68
C ASN A 168 -21.74 -25.49 -1.51
N ILE A 169 -22.09 -25.89 -0.28
CA ILE A 169 -21.98 -25.01 0.90
C ILE A 169 -20.53 -24.59 1.18
N TYR A 170 -19.55 -25.44 0.88
CA TYR A 170 -18.14 -25.16 1.11
C TYR A 170 -17.63 -24.04 0.21
N ASP A 171 -18.09 -23.97 -1.04
CA ASP A 171 -17.75 -22.93 -2.01
C ASP A 171 -18.11 -21.54 -1.47
N ARG A 172 -19.31 -21.41 -0.89
CA ARG A 172 -19.77 -20.18 -0.24
C ARG A 172 -18.96 -19.85 1.02
N ILE A 173 -18.64 -20.85 1.83
CA ILE A 173 -17.81 -20.66 3.04
C ILE A 173 -16.41 -20.14 2.67
N PHE A 174 -15.73 -20.80 1.72
CA PHE A 174 -14.38 -20.39 1.31
C PHE A 174 -14.37 -19.00 0.67
N THR A 175 -15.39 -18.68 -0.12
CA THR A 175 -15.53 -17.35 -0.75
C THR A 175 -15.73 -16.26 0.30
N ASN A 176 -16.64 -16.46 1.26
CA ASN A 176 -16.88 -15.51 2.35
C ASN A 176 -15.65 -15.33 3.24
N LEU A 177 -14.94 -16.42 3.57
CA LEU A 177 -13.67 -16.35 4.30
C LEU A 177 -12.64 -15.53 3.51
N GLY A 178 -12.55 -15.74 2.20
CA GLY A 178 -11.69 -14.95 1.31
C GLY A 178 -11.95 -13.44 1.41
N TYR A 179 -13.21 -13.02 1.33
CA TYR A 179 -13.57 -11.60 1.50
C TYR A 179 -13.23 -11.06 2.89
N MET A 180 -13.55 -11.82 3.94
CA MET A 180 -13.21 -11.46 5.31
C MET A 180 -11.69 -11.23 5.49
N PHE A 181 -10.84 -12.08 4.89
CA PHE A 181 -9.39 -11.89 4.95
C PHE A 181 -8.92 -10.64 4.20
N ILE A 182 -9.55 -10.29 3.08
CA ILE A 182 -9.24 -9.06 2.34
C ILE A 182 -9.63 -7.83 3.17
N ASP A 183 -10.77 -7.84 3.84
CA ASP A 183 -11.20 -6.73 4.69
C ASP A 183 -10.30 -6.59 5.93
N CYS A 184 -9.95 -7.72 6.56
CA CYS A 184 -8.97 -7.76 7.64
C CYS A 184 -7.61 -7.20 7.20
N TYR A 185 -7.20 -7.42 5.95
CA TYR A 185 -5.97 -6.82 5.42
C TYR A 185 -6.05 -5.30 5.37
N ALA A 186 -7.15 -4.73 4.88
CA ALA A 186 -7.29 -3.29 4.79
C ALA A 186 -7.14 -2.63 6.18
N ILE A 187 -7.76 -3.23 7.20
CA ILE A 187 -7.63 -2.79 8.59
C ILE A 187 -6.19 -2.96 9.09
N TYR A 188 -5.57 -4.12 8.84
CA TYR A 188 -4.18 -4.39 9.23
C TYR A 188 -3.18 -3.43 8.57
N HIS A 189 -3.37 -3.11 7.29
CA HIS A 189 -2.56 -2.18 6.53
C HIS A 189 -2.63 -0.79 7.16
N MET A 190 -3.83 -0.28 7.42
CA MET A 190 -4.02 1.01 8.10
C MET A 190 -3.40 0.99 9.49
N PHE A 191 -3.63 -0.06 10.27
CA PHE A 191 -3.01 -0.22 11.59
C PHE A 191 -1.48 -0.17 11.52
N CYS A 192 -0.86 -0.82 10.54
CA CYS A 192 0.59 -0.77 10.36
C CYS A 192 1.08 0.66 10.08
N PHE A 193 0.43 1.39 9.18
CA PHE A 193 0.78 2.79 8.90
C PHE A 193 0.61 3.66 10.15
N MET A 194 -0.50 3.51 10.86
CA MET A 194 -0.76 4.23 12.10
C MET A 194 0.24 3.90 13.20
N TYR A 195 0.69 2.65 13.32
CA TYR A 195 1.57 2.25 14.42
C TYR A 195 3.03 2.66 14.15
N TYR A 196 3.51 2.45 12.93
CA TYR A 196 4.93 2.62 12.58
C TYR A 196 5.27 4.01 12.02
N SER A 197 4.34 4.74 11.40
CA SER A 197 4.61 6.09 10.89
C SER A 197 4.44 7.13 11.97
N GLU A 198 5.51 7.83 12.34
CA GLU A 198 5.47 8.97 13.27
C GLU A 198 4.60 10.11 12.76
N ALA A 199 4.74 10.46 11.48
CA ALA A 199 3.94 11.52 10.86
C ALA A 199 2.45 11.19 10.93
N MET A 200 2.07 9.95 10.60
CA MET A 200 0.65 9.54 10.65
C MET A 200 0.11 9.56 12.08
N ARG A 201 0.90 9.13 13.08
CA ARG A 201 0.50 9.20 14.49
C ARG A 201 0.25 10.62 14.95
N PHE A 202 1.08 11.57 14.51
CA PHE A 202 0.92 12.96 14.85
C PHE A 202 -0.39 13.52 14.28
N VAL A 203 -0.63 13.31 12.98
CA VAL A 203 -1.87 13.73 12.29
C VAL A 203 -3.10 13.13 12.98
N ILE A 204 -3.09 11.82 13.24
CA ILE A 204 -4.22 11.14 13.88
C ILE A 204 -4.48 11.66 15.29
N ARG A 205 -3.43 11.92 16.09
CA ARG A 205 -3.59 12.50 17.43
C ARG A 205 -4.18 13.91 17.36
N GLN A 206 -3.77 14.70 16.37
CA GLN A 206 -4.31 16.03 16.12
C GLN A 206 -5.79 15.93 15.74
N ASP A 207 -6.15 15.07 14.78
CA ASP A 207 -7.52 14.88 14.33
C ASP A 207 -8.42 14.36 15.46
N PHE A 208 -7.98 13.36 16.23
CA PHE A 208 -8.72 12.91 17.42
C PHE A 208 -8.84 13.99 18.48
N GLY A 209 -7.81 14.84 18.64
CA GLY A 209 -7.86 16.00 19.51
C GLY A 209 -8.91 17.02 19.06
N HIS A 210 -9.05 17.24 17.75
CA HIS A 210 -10.12 18.06 17.17
C HIS A 210 -11.49 17.43 17.40
N PHE A 211 -11.68 16.14 17.10
CA PHE A 211 -12.96 15.46 17.37
C PHE A 211 -13.35 15.51 18.86
N ALA A 212 -12.38 15.37 19.77
CA ALA A 212 -12.62 15.47 21.21
C ALA A 212 -12.87 16.91 21.68
N ARG A 213 -12.33 17.92 21.00
CA ARG A 213 -12.50 19.36 21.33
C ARG A 213 -13.70 20.02 20.65
N ASP A 214 -14.10 19.57 19.47
CA ASP A 214 -15.27 20.05 18.74
C ASP A 214 -16.59 19.65 19.42
N SER A 215 -16.52 18.73 20.38
CA SER A 215 -17.61 18.52 21.34
C SER A 215 -17.74 19.66 22.37
N CYS A 216 -16.82 20.65 22.39
CA CYS A 216 -16.81 21.71 23.42
C CYS A 216 -16.30 23.10 22.98
N SER A 217 -15.97 23.37 21.71
CA SER A 217 -15.48 24.71 21.32
C SER A 217 -15.61 24.99 19.82
N ILE A 218 -16.73 25.60 19.43
CA ILE A 218 -16.77 26.46 18.24
C ILE A 218 -15.86 27.65 18.54
N ARG A 219 -14.62 27.64 18.04
CA ARG A 219 -13.83 28.87 17.97
C ARG A 219 -12.89 28.86 16.79
N ASP A 220 -13.17 29.78 15.87
CA ASP A 220 -12.38 30.12 14.71
C ASP A 220 -10.91 30.38 15.08
N SER A 221 -10.02 29.52 14.59
CA SER A 221 -8.63 29.91 14.36
C SER A 221 -8.09 29.06 13.22
N HIS A 222 -8.24 29.58 12.00
CA HIS A 222 -7.51 29.15 10.82
C HIS A 222 -6.03 29.55 11.02
N VAL A 223 -5.29 28.76 11.80
CA VAL A 223 -3.83 28.89 11.89
C VAL A 223 -3.28 28.13 10.70
N ASP A 224 -2.69 28.86 9.75
CA ASP A 224 -2.11 28.30 8.55
C ASP A 224 -0.77 27.61 8.91
N TYR A 225 -0.88 26.38 9.43
CA TYR A 225 0.23 25.56 9.92
C TYR A 225 1.35 25.39 8.90
N ARG A 226 1.06 25.52 7.60
CA ARG A 226 2.04 25.42 6.53
C ARG A 226 2.99 26.62 6.50
N GLU A 227 2.47 27.81 6.80
CA GLU A 227 3.26 29.04 6.86
C GLU A 227 4.11 29.08 8.13
N GLU A 228 3.57 28.60 9.26
CA GLU A 228 4.26 28.56 10.54
C GLU A 228 5.36 27.48 10.58
N ALA A 229 5.14 26.32 9.97
CA ALA A 229 6.17 25.29 9.78
C ALA A 229 7.29 25.78 8.85
N SER A 230 6.97 26.52 7.78
CA SER A 230 7.98 27.10 6.89
C SER A 230 8.84 28.13 7.64
N LYS A 231 8.21 29.04 8.39
CA LYS A 231 8.91 30.08 9.17
C LYS A 231 9.77 29.49 10.28
N THR A 232 9.27 28.51 11.02
CA THR A 232 10.07 27.86 12.08
C THR A 232 11.25 27.09 11.51
N THR A 233 11.09 26.46 10.35
CA THR A 233 12.18 25.76 9.65
C THR A 233 13.25 26.74 9.15
N GLU A 234 12.86 27.86 8.53
CA GLU A 234 13.79 28.92 8.13
C GLU A 234 14.50 29.56 9.33
N THR A 235 13.78 29.77 10.43
CA THR A 235 14.34 30.34 11.66
C THR A 235 15.38 29.39 12.24
N TYR A 236 15.10 28.09 12.32
CA TYR A 236 16.05 27.07 12.75
C TYR A 236 17.31 27.04 11.86
N PHE A 237 17.15 27.10 10.54
CA PHE A 237 18.29 27.13 9.63
C PHE A 237 19.11 28.42 9.70
N SER A 238 18.46 29.56 9.96
CA SER A 238 19.16 30.83 10.18
C SER A 238 20.01 30.79 11.45
N GLN A 239 19.48 30.25 12.55
CA GLN A 239 20.20 30.05 13.81
C GLN A 239 21.36 29.05 13.67
N LEU A 240 21.15 27.97 12.90
CA LEU A 240 22.20 26.98 12.63
C LEU A 240 23.33 27.58 11.77
N ARG A 241 23.00 28.47 10.83
CA ARG A 241 23.98 29.19 10.01
C ARG A 241 24.77 30.21 10.83
N GLN A 242 24.12 30.93 11.74
CA GLN A 242 24.77 31.91 12.63
C GLN A 242 25.69 31.27 13.67
N SER A 243 25.41 30.03 14.08
CA SER A 243 26.24 29.32 15.07
C SER A 243 27.47 28.62 14.47
N TRP A 244 27.59 28.59 13.14
CA TRP A 244 28.72 27.98 12.42
C TRP A 244 29.70 29.00 11.83
N LEU A 245 29.37 30.29 11.89
CA LEU A 245 30.24 31.42 11.56
C LEU A 245 30.84 31.99 12.85
#